data_AF-A0A328SRY7-F1
#
_entry.id   AF-A0A328SRY7-F1
#
_cell.length_a   1.000
_cell.length_b   1.000
_cell.length_c   1.000
_cell.angle_alpha   90.00
_cell.angle_beta   90.00
_cell.angle_gamma   90.00
#
_symmetry.space_group_name_H-M   'P 1'
#
loop_
_entity.id
_entity.type
_entity.pdbx_description
1 polymer ?
#
loop_
_entity_poly.entity_id
_entity_poly.type
_entity_poly.pdbx_seq_one_letter_code
_entity_poly.pdbx_strand_id
1 'polypeptide(L)' 'LDNIIESTPNLSMKDVQHIVKEKFNVEYSLKQIGVITKKLGYNYSKAYPIFTKT' A
#
# COMPACT_ATOMS: atom_id res chain seq x y z
N LEU A 1 -0.05 9.18 -6.04
CA LEU A 1 0.37 8.05 -5.17
C LEU A 1 0.86 6.89 -6.04
N ASP A 2 0.18 6.69 -7.18
CA ASP A 2 0.36 5.61 -8.15
C ASP A 2 1.82 5.41 -8.60
N ASN A 3 2.48 6.47 -9.07
CA ASN A 3 3.90 6.42 -9.47
C ASN A 3 4.87 5.91 -8.38
N ILE A 4 4.52 6.04 -7.09
CA ILE A 4 5.35 5.61 -5.96
C ILE A 4 5.05 4.15 -5.59
N ILE A 5 3.79 3.73 -5.74
CA ILE A 5 3.36 2.37 -5.45
C ILE A 5 3.89 1.42 -6.54
N GLU A 6 3.93 1.86 -7.80
CA GLU A 6 4.49 1.08 -8.91
C GLU A 6 6.01 0.90 -8.84
N SER A 7 6.75 1.91 -8.34
CA SER A 7 8.21 1.85 -8.25
C SER A 7 8.73 1.00 -7.09
N THR A 8 7.87 0.62 -6.14
CA THR A 8 8.27 0.01 -4.88
C THR A 8 7.48 -1.29 -4.64
N PRO A 9 8.00 -2.46 -5.06
CA PRO A 9 7.31 -3.72 -4.83
C PRO A 9 7.23 -4.05 -3.33
N ASN A 10 6.15 -4.69 -2.91
CA ASN A 10 5.91 -5.18 -1.54
C ASN A 10 5.69 -4.12 -0.45
N LEU A 11 5.04 -3.00 -0.76
CA LEU A 11 4.62 -2.04 0.25
C LEU A 11 3.54 -2.62 1.18
N SER A 12 3.74 -2.49 2.49
CA SER A 12 2.68 -2.72 3.47
C SER A 12 1.78 -1.49 3.61
N MET A 13 0.60 -1.65 4.18
CA MET A 13 -0.32 -0.55 4.42
C MET A 13 0.25 0.52 5.38
N LYS A 14 1.20 0.14 6.25
CA LYS A 14 1.93 1.08 7.12
C LYS A 14 2.95 1.90 6.32
N ASP A 15 3.62 1.28 5.35
CA ASP A 15 4.59 1.97 4.51
C ASP A 15 3.89 3.03 3.64
N VAL A 16 2.71 2.68 3.10
CA VAL A 16 1.86 3.64 2.38
C VAL A 16 1.44 4.79 3.28
N GLN A 17 1.05 4.51 4.52
CA GLN A 17 0.70 5.57 5.48
C GLN A 17 1.89 6.53 5.72
N HIS A 18 3.10 5.98 5.88
CA HIS A 18 4.30 6.77 6.06
C HIS A 18 4.61 7.62 4.82
N ILE A 19 4.56 7.04 3.63
CA ILE A 19 4.76 7.76 2.35
C ILE A 19 3.75 8.90 2.20
N VAL A 20 2.48 8.66 2.55
CA VAL A 20 1.44 9.68 2.48
C VAL A 20 1.74 10.82 3.45
N LYS A 21 2.16 10.49 4.67
CA LYS A 21 2.56 11.48 5.68
C LYS A 21 3.76 12.29 5.23
N GLU A 22 4.82 11.67 4.70
CA GLU A 22 6.03 12.39 4.30
C GLU A 22 5.82 13.27 3.06
N LYS A 23 5.13 12.76 2.03
CA LYS A 23 5.00 13.47 0.74
C LYS A 23 3.87 14.47 0.71
N PHE A 24 2.78 14.23 1.44
CA PHE A 24 1.60 15.07 1.42
C PHE A 24 1.39 15.82 2.74
N ASN A 25 2.18 15.51 3.78
CA ASN A 25 2.03 16.06 5.14
C ASN A 25 0.60 15.87 5.70
N VAL A 26 -0.08 14.80 5.27
CA VAL A 26 -1.42 14.45 5.75
C VAL A 26 -1.35 13.17 6.55
N GLU A 27 -1.91 13.21 7.76
CA GLU A 27 -2.01 12.05 8.63
C GLU A 27 -3.37 11.37 8.46
N TYR A 28 -3.33 10.18 7.87
CA TYR A 28 -4.50 9.32 7.73
C TYR A 28 -4.37 8.09 8.63
N SER A 29 -5.50 7.60 9.14
CA SER A 29 -5.58 6.29 9.77
C SER A 29 -5.38 5.17 8.74
N LEU A 30 -4.97 3.98 9.20
CA LEU A 30 -4.82 2.80 8.34
C LEU A 30 -6.13 2.44 7.58
N LYS A 31 -7.30 2.67 8.19
CA LYS A 31 -8.59 2.48 7.53
C LYS A 31 -8.76 3.43 6.35
N GLN A 32 -8.43 4.71 6.54
CA GLN A 32 -8.51 5.72 5.48
C GLN A 32 -7.52 5.43 4.36
N ILE A 33 -6.29 5.03 4.69
CA ILE A 33 -5.30 4.59 3.70
C ILE A 33 -5.86 3.41 2.87
N GLY A 34 -6.46 2.42 3.51
CA GLY A 34 -7.11 1.30 2.81
C GLY A 34 -8.23 1.73 1.85
N VAL A 35 -9.02 2.75 2.21
CA VAL A 35 -10.04 3.32 1.31
C VAL A 35 -9.39 4.05 0.13
N ILE A 36 -8.35 4.84 0.38
CA ILE A 36 -7.63 5.60 -0.64
C ILE A 36 -6.97 4.64 -1.64
N THR A 37 -6.23 3.66 -1.15
CA THR A 37 -5.55 2.71 -2.02
C THR A 37 -6.52 1.84 -2.82
N LYS A 38 -7.64 1.42 -2.22
CA LYS A 38 -8.72 0.72 -2.94
C LYS A 38 -9.35 1.58 -4.03
N LYS A 39 -9.54 2.89 -3.78
CA LYS A 39 -10.01 3.84 -4.80
C LYS A 39 -9.02 4.01 -5.95
N LEU A 40 -7.73 3.87 -5.67
CA LEU A 40 -6.66 3.89 -6.69
C LEU A 40 -6.48 2.54 -7.39
N GLY A 41 -7.28 1.51 -7.06
CA GLY A 41 -7.24 0.20 -7.70
C GLY A 41 -6.23 -0.78 -7.10
N TYR A 42 -5.51 -0.40 -6.04
CA TYR A 42 -4.57 -1.28 -5.36
C TYR A 42 -5.26 -2.16 -4.33
N ASN A 43 -5.03 -3.47 -4.39
CA ASN A 43 -5.54 -4.43 -3.43
C ASN A 43 -4.39 -5.11 -2.67
N TYR A 44 -4.21 -4.75 -1.40
CA TYR A 44 -3.15 -5.30 -0.53
C TYR A 44 -3.49 -6.68 0.05
N SER A 45 -4.61 -7.30 -0.38
CA SER A 45 -4.98 -8.67 0.00
C SER A 45 -4.15 -9.72 -0.75
N LYS A 46 -2.84 -9.80 -0.52
CA LYS A 46 -2.12 -11.10 -0.42
C LYS A 46 -0.65 -10.90 -0.04
N ALA A 47 -0.33 -11.26 1.19
CA ALA A 47 0.92 -11.94 1.49
C ALA A 47 0.65 -13.45 1.39
N TYR A 48 0.85 -14.07 0.22
CA TYR A 48 1.04 -15.53 0.10
C TYR A 48 1.70 -15.87 -1.24
N PRO A 49 3.03 -16.08 -1.26
CA PRO A 49 3.66 -17.01 -2.18
C PRO A 49 4.03 -18.26 -1.38
N ILE A 50 3.12 -19.22 -1.27
CA ILE A 50 3.53 -20.60 -1.01
C ILE A 50 3.14 -21.40 -2.24
N PHE A 51 3.99 -21.31 -3.27
CA PHE A 51 4.14 -22.41 -4.20
C PHE A 51 5.22 -23.31 -3.61
N THR A 52 4.84 -24.23 -2.71
CA THR A 52 5.68 -25.40 -2.46
C THR A 52 5.83 -26.10 -3.81
N LYS A 53 7.03 -26.06 -4.39
CA LYS A 53 7.34 -26.82 -5.60
C LYS A 53 7.33 -28.30 -5.21
N THR A 54 6.43 -29.06 -5.84
CA THR A 54 6.44 -30.53 -5.82
C THR A 54 7.72 -31.06 -6.44
#